data_AF-A0A1J4SL43-F1
#
_entry.id   AF-A0A1J4SL43-F1
#
_cell.length_a   1.000
_cell.length_b   1.000
_cell.length_c   1.000
_cell.angle_alpha   90.00
_cell.angle_beta   90.00
_cell.angle_gamma   90.00
#
_symmetry.space_group_name_H-M   'P 1'
#
loop_
_entity.id
_entity.type
_entity.pdbx_description
1 polymer ?
#
loop_
_entity_poly.entity_id
_entity_poly.type
_entity_poly.pdbx_seq_one_letter_code
_entity_poly.pdbx_strand_id
1 'polypeptide(L)'
;MPDKHILRIPDIAILKWRNIADLLAQLAGVPAATINIAEEDSIRVIARSTAAAGAPAEPDQVINLKPGLKVYCAAVIESREKLIISDATKSDFWKDSEGAKAGYIAYAGVPILRTDGEIFGSICLFDTRPNNFGGNIIRLMEEFAEIINGHLELISKNISLEAALKEVRTLQGLIPICAQCKKIRDDKGFWQKVEVYLEERSNARFTHGLCEECMHKLYGKEKWFKEKDK
;
A
#
# COMPACT_ATOMS: atom_id res chain seq x y z
N MET A 1 -16.05 10.64 -8.62
CA MET A 1 -15.85 9.26 -8.13
C MET A 1 -14.43 9.20 -7.60
N PRO A 2 -14.19 8.90 -6.31
CA PRO A 2 -12.83 8.83 -5.80
C PRO A 2 -12.16 7.56 -6.36
N ASP A 3 -10.94 7.77 -6.84
CA ASP A 3 -10.02 6.82 -7.45
C ASP A 3 -10.03 5.46 -6.71
N LYS A 4 -10.31 4.37 -7.42
CA LYS A 4 -10.24 3.01 -6.86
C LYS A 4 -8.76 2.66 -6.64
N HIS A 5 -8.24 3.15 -5.52
CA HIS A 5 -7.09 2.64 -4.79
C HIS A 5 -5.85 2.27 -5.61
N ILE A 6 -5.00 3.27 -5.89
CA ILE A 6 -3.55 3.01 -5.91
C ILE A 6 -3.17 2.61 -4.47
N LEU A 7 -3.23 1.30 -4.19
CA LEU A 7 -2.76 0.76 -2.92
C LEU A 7 -1.27 1.08 -2.81
N ARG A 8 -0.91 2.01 -1.93
CA ARG A 8 0.51 2.29 -1.67
C ARG A 8 1.09 1.11 -0.91
N ILE A 9 1.81 0.26 -1.63
CA ILE A 9 2.47 -0.91 -1.06
C ILE A 9 3.63 -0.44 -0.18
N PRO A 10 3.69 -0.84 1.11
CA PRO A 10 4.80 -0.48 1.99
C PRO A 10 6.12 -1.07 1.50
N ASP A 11 7.23 -0.35 1.69
CA ASP A 11 8.58 -0.79 1.29
C ASP A 11 8.94 -2.18 1.86
N ILE A 12 8.48 -2.47 3.09
CA ILE A 12 8.69 -3.77 3.72
C ILE A 12 8.01 -4.91 2.95
N ALA A 13 6.84 -4.68 2.35
CA ALA A 13 6.15 -5.67 1.54
C ALA A 13 6.90 -5.91 0.22
N ILE A 14 7.38 -4.84 -0.43
CA ILE A 14 8.22 -4.92 -1.63
C ILE A 14 9.48 -5.74 -1.35
N LEU A 15 10.15 -5.50 -0.23
CA LEU A 15 11.32 -6.29 0.19
C LEU A 15 11.00 -7.77 0.37
N LYS A 16 9.85 -8.12 0.96
CA LYS A 16 9.42 -9.52 1.12
C LYS A 16 9.13 -10.17 -0.22
N TRP A 17 8.49 -9.46 -1.14
CA TRP A 17 8.21 -9.94 -2.49
C TRP A 17 9.48 -10.12 -3.32
N ARG A 18 10.47 -9.24 -3.16
CA ARG A 18 11.80 -9.44 -3.74
C ARG A 18 12.42 -10.75 -3.27
N ASN A 19 12.34 -11.05 -1.97
CA ASN A 19 12.86 -12.31 -1.44
C ASN A 19 12.10 -13.53 -2.01
N ILE A 20 10.79 -13.41 -2.27
CA ILE A 20 10.03 -14.46 -2.97
C ILE A 20 10.58 -14.67 -4.38
N ALA A 21 10.82 -13.59 -5.14
CA ALA A 21 11.40 -13.67 -6.47
C ALA A 21 12.81 -14.30 -6.44
N ASP A 22 13.67 -13.92 -5.49
CA ASP A 22 14.99 -14.52 -5.28
C ASP A 22 14.91 -16.03 -5.04
N LEU A 23 14.03 -16.47 -4.12
CA LEU A 23 13.84 -17.88 -3.81
C LEU A 23 13.31 -18.67 -5.00
N LEU A 24 12.34 -18.11 -5.73
CA LEU A 24 11.80 -18.73 -6.93
C LEU A 24 12.87 -18.91 -8.01
N ALA A 25 13.67 -17.88 -8.28
CA ALA A 25 14.76 -17.95 -9.25
C ALA A 25 15.79 -19.02 -8.85
N GLN A 26 16.19 -19.03 -7.58
CA GLN A 26 17.16 -19.99 -7.04
C GLN A 26 16.65 -21.44 -7.11
N LEU A 27 15.42 -21.70 -6.67
CA LEU A 27 14.85 -23.05 -6.61
C LEU A 27 14.52 -23.59 -8.01
N ALA A 28 14.08 -22.74 -8.92
CA ALA A 28 13.83 -23.12 -10.31
C ALA A 28 15.11 -23.25 -11.14
N GLY A 29 16.24 -22.72 -10.65
CA GLY A 29 17.52 -22.72 -11.36
C GLY A 29 17.51 -21.84 -12.61
N VAL A 30 16.77 -20.73 -12.56
CA VAL A 30 16.54 -19.82 -13.69
C VAL A 30 17.25 -18.49 -13.48
N PRO A 31 17.65 -17.78 -14.55
CA PRO A 31 18.36 -16.50 -14.44
C PRO A 31 17.51 -15.39 -13.84
N ALA A 32 16.19 -15.41 -13.99
CA ALA A 32 15.35 -14.31 -13.54
C ALA A 32 13.96 -14.73 -13.08
N ALA A 33 13.50 -14.07 -12.03
CA ALA A 33 12.11 -14.06 -11.60
C ALA A 33 11.64 -12.62 -11.36
N THR A 34 10.38 -12.32 -11.67
CA THR A 34 9.78 -11.01 -11.39
C THR A 34 8.39 -11.14 -10.79
N ILE A 35 8.00 -10.12 -10.04
CA ILE A 35 6.63 -9.88 -9.60
C ILE A 35 6.21 -8.56 -10.22
N ASN A 36 5.11 -8.59 -10.95
CA ASN A 36 4.63 -7.44 -11.70
C ASN A 36 3.22 -7.09 -11.27
N ILE A 37 2.88 -5.82 -11.34
CA ILE A 37 1.54 -5.27 -11.04
C ILE A 37 0.89 -4.87 -12.36
N ALA A 38 -0.39 -5.20 -12.50
CA ALA A 38 -1.22 -4.75 -13.60
C ALA A 38 -1.68 -3.31 -13.35
N GLU A 39 -1.43 -2.42 -14.29
CA GLU A 39 -2.01 -1.08 -14.39
C GLU A 39 -2.87 -1.01 -15.67
N GLU A 40 -3.66 0.06 -15.82
CA GLU A 40 -4.67 0.17 -16.89
C GLU A 40 -4.10 -0.09 -18.30
N ASP A 41 -3.00 0.57 -18.65
CA ASP A 41 -2.32 0.43 -19.95
C ASP A 41 -0.85 -0.02 -19.79
N SER A 42 -0.48 -0.53 -18.62
CA SER A 42 0.92 -0.79 -18.31
C SER A 42 1.12 -1.95 -17.33
N ILE A 43 2.33 -2.46 -17.29
CA ILE A 43 2.78 -3.41 -16.28
C ILE A 43 3.97 -2.78 -15.55
N ARG A 44 3.90 -2.74 -14.23
CA ARG A 44 5.02 -2.26 -13.39
C ARG A 44 5.72 -3.42 -12.72
N VAL A 45 7.04 -3.48 -12.85
CA VAL A 45 7.88 -4.49 -12.19
C VAL A 45 8.17 -4.05 -10.75
N ILE A 46 7.48 -4.63 -9.77
CA ILE A 46 7.60 -4.22 -8.37
C ILE A 46 8.70 -4.99 -7.63
N ALA A 47 8.99 -6.22 -8.07
CA ALA A 47 10.07 -7.00 -7.50
C ALA A 47 10.77 -7.83 -8.58
N ARG A 48 12.08 -7.99 -8.43
CA ARG A 48 12.94 -8.77 -9.33
C ARG A 48 13.98 -9.52 -8.51
N SER A 49 14.29 -10.75 -8.94
CA SER A 49 15.41 -11.52 -8.38
C SER A 49 16.75 -10.86 -8.67
N THR A 50 17.64 -10.91 -7.70
CA THR A 50 19.00 -10.38 -7.72
C THR A 50 20.00 -11.29 -8.43
N ALA A 51 19.63 -12.54 -8.70
CA ALA A 51 20.50 -13.50 -9.36
C ALA A 51 20.78 -13.11 -10.83
N ALA A 52 22.08 -13.05 -11.17
CA ALA A 52 22.71 -12.92 -12.48
C ALA A 52 22.39 -11.67 -13.34
N ALA A 53 23.42 -11.16 -14.00
CA ALA A 53 23.30 -10.14 -15.04
C ALA A 53 22.31 -10.60 -16.12
N GLY A 54 21.36 -9.73 -16.48
CA GLY A 54 20.32 -10.05 -17.45
C GLY A 54 19.07 -10.66 -16.81
N ALA A 55 18.32 -9.85 -16.06
CA ALA A 55 16.88 -10.07 -15.96
C ALA A 55 16.17 -9.10 -16.92
N PRO A 56 14.94 -9.42 -17.36
CA PRO A 56 14.30 -8.74 -18.49
C PRO A 56 13.91 -7.28 -18.22
N ALA A 57 13.87 -6.86 -16.95
CA ALA A 57 13.40 -5.53 -16.58
C ALA A 57 14.03 -5.02 -15.27
N GLU A 58 14.21 -3.71 -15.15
CA GLU A 58 14.70 -3.04 -13.94
C GLU A 58 13.60 -2.91 -12.87
N PRO A 59 13.95 -2.83 -11.57
CA PRO A 59 12.99 -2.48 -10.53
C PRO A 59 12.27 -1.16 -10.85
N ASP A 60 10.97 -1.11 -10.59
CA ASP A 60 10.06 0.01 -10.91
C ASP A 60 9.95 0.35 -12.40
N GLN A 61 10.50 -0.48 -13.30
CA GLN A 61 10.31 -0.30 -14.73
C GLN A 61 8.83 -0.46 -15.08
N VAL A 62 8.32 0.52 -15.82
CA VAL A 62 6.98 0.52 -16.39
C VAL A 62 7.04 0.08 -17.84
N ILE A 63 6.32 -0.99 -18.16
CA ILE A 63 6.18 -1.54 -19.49
C ILE A 63 4.81 -1.12 -20.02
N ASN A 64 4.79 -0.12 -20.91
CA ASN A 64 3.55 0.33 -21.54
C ASN A 64 3.08 -0.71 -22.55
N LEU A 65 1.85 -1.20 -22.37
CA LEU A 65 1.22 -2.14 -23.27
C LEU A 65 0.74 -1.39 -24.51
N LYS A 66 1.12 -1.90 -25.68
CA LYS A 66 0.68 -1.37 -26.98
C LYS A 66 0.02 -2.48 -27.77
N PRO A 67 -0.97 -2.19 -28.61
CA PRO A 67 -1.57 -3.18 -29.50
C PRO A 67 -0.49 -3.93 -30.30
N GLY A 68 -0.53 -5.26 -30.24
CA GLY A 68 0.43 -6.14 -30.94
C GLY A 68 1.76 -6.36 -30.23
N LEU A 69 2.01 -5.72 -29.07
CA LEU A 69 3.20 -5.97 -28.28
C LEU A 69 3.10 -7.34 -27.58
N LYS A 70 3.99 -8.26 -27.95
CA LYS A 70 4.02 -9.61 -27.37
C LYS A 70 4.90 -9.65 -26.13
N VAL A 71 4.29 -9.46 -24.97
CA VAL A 71 4.95 -9.55 -23.65
C VAL A 71 4.37 -10.74 -22.88
N TYR A 72 5.23 -11.63 -22.38
CA TYR A 72 4.79 -12.84 -21.69
C TYR A 72 3.91 -12.55 -20.46
N CYS A 73 4.34 -11.63 -19.60
CA CYS A 73 3.59 -11.27 -18.39
C CYS A 73 2.25 -10.58 -18.70
N ALA A 74 2.15 -9.85 -19.82
CA ALA A 74 0.89 -9.26 -20.27
C ALA A 74 -0.13 -10.36 -20.61
N ALA A 75 0.29 -11.41 -21.31
CA ALA A 75 -0.62 -12.51 -21.63
C ALA A 75 -1.15 -13.24 -20.38
N VAL A 76 -0.35 -13.38 -19.32
CA VAL A 76 -0.83 -13.92 -18.03
C VAL A 76 -1.87 -13.01 -17.39
N ILE A 77 -1.62 -11.69 -17.38
CA ILE A 77 -2.52 -10.70 -16.80
C ILE A 77 -3.83 -10.62 -17.59
N GLU A 78 -3.76 -10.60 -18.93
CA GLU A 78 -4.90 -10.52 -19.83
C GLU A 78 -5.77 -11.78 -19.79
N SER A 79 -5.14 -12.96 -19.82
CA SER A 79 -5.87 -14.23 -19.79
C SER A 79 -6.38 -14.61 -18.39
N ARG A 80 -5.79 -14.04 -17.33
CA ARG A 80 -5.98 -14.45 -15.93
C ARG A 80 -5.67 -15.93 -15.69
N GLU A 81 -4.85 -16.53 -16.54
CA GLU A 81 -4.48 -17.94 -16.53
C GLU A 81 -2.96 -18.09 -16.53
N LYS A 82 -2.47 -19.23 -16.05
CA LYS A 82 -1.03 -19.50 -16.11
C LYS A 82 -0.57 -19.73 -17.55
N LEU A 83 0.64 -19.27 -17.85
CA LEU A 83 1.28 -19.42 -19.14
C LEU A 83 2.62 -20.12 -18.97
N ILE A 84 2.82 -21.21 -19.72
CA ILE A 84 4.09 -21.94 -19.75
C ILE A 84 4.55 -22.00 -21.20
N ILE A 85 5.76 -21.52 -21.44
CA ILE A 85 6.43 -21.53 -22.74
C ILE A 85 7.75 -22.25 -22.54
N SER A 86 7.83 -23.49 -23.03
CA SER A 86 9.04 -24.28 -22.87
C SER A 86 10.18 -23.85 -23.78
N ASP A 87 9.85 -23.33 -24.96
CA ASP A 87 10.80 -22.85 -25.97
C ASP A 87 10.07 -21.94 -26.99
N ALA A 88 10.19 -20.63 -26.82
CA ALA A 88 9.57 -19.60 -27.64
C ALA A 88 10.09 -19.63 -29.07
N THR A 89 11.32 -20.10 -29.31
CA THR A 89 11.90 -20.18 -30.66
C THR A 89 11.15 -21.17 -31.56
N LYS A 90 10.43 -22.13 -30.95
CA LYS A 90 9.60 -23.11 -31.63
C LYS A 90 8.13 -22.70 -31.75
N SER A 91 7.76 -21.56 -31.16
CA SER A 91 6.38 -21.08 -31.17
C SER A 91 6.18 -20.06 -32.28
N ASP A 92 5.20 -20.28 -33.16
CA ASP A 92 4.82 -19.29 -34.16
C ASP A 92 4.34 -17.98 -33.57
N PHE A 93 3.73 -18.03 -32.38
CA PHE A 93 3.28 -16.84 -31.69
C PHE A 93 4.42 -16.16 -30.91
N TRP A 94 5.21 -16.91 -30.14
CA TRP A 94 6.17 -16.33 -29.17
C TRP A 94 7.58 -16.06 -29.70
N LYS A 95 7.98 -16.61 -30.85
CA LYS A 95 9.34 -16.44 -31.40
C LYS A 95 9.77 -14.98 -31.60
N ASP A 96 8.82 -14.11 -31.93
CA ASP A 96 9.07 -12.68 -32.17
C ASP A 96 8.70 -11.79 -30.97
N SER A 97 8.50 -12.39 -29.79
CA SER A 97 8.19 -11.63 -28.57
C SER A 97 9.39 -10.83 -28.05
N GLU A 98 9.11 -9.81 -27.25
CA GLU A 98 10.17 -8.98 -26.66
C GLU A 98 11.07 -9.81 -25.73
N GLY A 99 10.49 -10.78 -25.02
CA GLY A 99 11.24 -11.72 -24.19
C GLY A 99 12.17 -12.62 -25.02
N ALA A 100 11.67 -13.19 -26.13
CA ALA A 100 12.47 -14.04 -27.00
C ALA A 100 13.62 -13.27 -27.67
N LYS A 101 13.36 -12.04 -28.15
CA LYS A 101 14.40 -11.15 -28.71
C LYS A 101 15.48 -10.77 -27.70
N ALA A 102 15.11 -10.67 -26.41
CA ALA A 102 16.03 -10.43 -25.31
C ALA A 102 16.75 -11.71 -24.82
N GLY A 103 16.50 -12.87 -25.45
CA GLY A 103 17.16 -14.15 -25.14
C GLY A 103 16.44 -15.02 -24.11
N TYR A 104 15.31 -14.59 -23.55
CA TYR A 104 14.48 -15.41 -22.65
C TYR A 104 13.52 -16.26 -23.47
N ILE A 105 14.01 -17.43 -23.87
CA ILE A 105 13.29 -18.35 -24.73
C ILE A 105 12.36 -19.28 -23.96
N ALA A 106 12.48 -19.41 -22.65
CA ALA A 106 11.49 -20.13 -21.85
C ALA A 106 10.91 -19.24 -20.75
N TYR A 107 9.64 -19.44 -20.45
CA TYR A 107 8.87 -18.60 -19.55
C TYR A 107 7.82 -19.42 -18.79
N ALA A 108 7.65 -19.12 -17.51
CA ALA A 108 6.49 -19.53 -16.76
C ALA A 108 5.92 -18.33 -16.01
N GLY A 109 4.60 -18.18 -16.01
CA GLY A 109 3.95 -17.12 -15.27
C GLY A 109 2.62 -17.58 -14.69
N VAL A 110 2.33 -17.10 -13.48
CA VAL A 110 1.06 -17.33 -12.79
C VAL A 110 0.42 -15.99 -12.42
N PRO A 111 -0.92 -15.88 -12.50
CA PRO A 111 -1.62 -14.67 -12.10
C PRO A 111 -1.62 -14.51 -10.58
N ILE A 112 -1.58 -13.27 -10.11
CA ILE A 112 -1.89 -12.91 -8.72
C ILE A 112 -3.28 -12.32 -8.75
N LEU A 113 -4.25 -13.06 -8.23
CA LEU A 113 -5.64 -12.64 -8.16
C LEU A 113 -5.95 -12.06 -6.78
N ARG A 114 -6.81 -11.04 -6.76
CA ARG A 114 -7.43 -10.54 -5.54
C ARG A 114 -8.56 -11.47 -5.11
N THR A 115 -9.02 -11.31 -3.87
CA THR A 115 -10.14 -12.09 -3.31
C THR A 115 -11.45 -11.94 -4.08
N ASP A 116 -11.63 -10.83 -4.81
CA ASP A 116 -12.78 -10.58 -5.69
C ASP A 116 -12.62 -11.17 -7.10
N GLY A 117 -11.51 -11.87 -7.38
CA GLY A 117 -11.18 -12.44 -8.68
C GLY A 117 -10.57 -11.45 -9.67
N GLU A 118 -10.36 -10.19 -9.27
CA GLU A 118 -9.69 -9.20 -10.11
C GLU A 118 -8.19 -9.43 -10.16
N ILE A 119 -7.59 -9.13 -11.32
CA ILE A 119 -6.16 -9.30 -11.53
C ILE A 119 -5.40 -8.22 -10.75
N PHE A 120 -4.47 -8.63 -9.89
CA PHE A 120 -3.51 -7.73 -9.27
C PHE A 120 -2.23 -7.64 -10.11
N GLY A 121 -1.78 -8.77 -10.66
CA GLY A 121 -0.48 -8.85 -11.30
C GLY A 121 -0.07 -10.26 -11.68
N SER A 122 1.24 -10.50 -11.78
CA SER A 122 1.79 -11.82 -12.12
C SER A 122 3.12 -12.09 -11.40
N ILE A 123 3.38 -13.37 -11.13
CA ILE A 123 4.72 -13.87 -10.81
C ILE A 123 5.27 -14.55 -12.06
N CYS A 124 6.50 -14.23 -12.43
CA CYS A 124 7.14 -14.69 -13.67
C CYS A 124 8.50 -15.32 -13.41
N LEU A 125 8.82 -16.36 -14.17
CA LEU A 125 10.13 -16.97 -14.31
C LEU A 125 10.57 -16.89 -15.77
N PHE A 126 11.85 -16.63 -15.99
CA PHE A 126 12.45 -16.50 -17.32
C PHE A 126 13.72 -17.34 -17.40
N ASP A 127 13.90 -18.06 -18.50
CA ASP A 127 15.10 -18.85 -18.76
C ASP A 127 15.60 -18.62 -20.20
N THR A 128 16.92 -18.67 -20.36
CA THR A 128 17.61 -18.52 -21.64
C THR A 128 17.82 -19.87 -22.35
N ARG A 129 17.40 -20.96 -21.72
CA ARG A 129 17.41 -22.32 -22.26
C ARG A 129 16.00 -22.91 -22.25
N PRO A 130 15.71 -23.91 -23.10
CA PRO A 130 14.43 -24.61 -23.04
C PRO A 130 14.19 -25.20 -21.66
N ASN A 131 13.03 -24.91 -21.07
CA ASN A 131 12.71 -25.30 -19.70
C ASN A 131 11.20 -25.55 -19.57
N ASN A 132 10.81 -26.74 -19.08
CA ASN A 132 9.40 -27.08 -18.88
C ASN A 132 8.85 -26.63 -17.52
N PHE A 133 9.69 -26.09 -16.64
CA PHE A 133 9.36 -25.65 -15.28
C PHE A 133 8.58 -26.73 -14.52
N GLY A 134 9.30 -27.67 -13.90
CA GLY A 134 8.68 -28.85 -13.26
C GLY A 134 7.49 -28.49 -12.37
N GLY A 135 6.47 -29.37 -12.32
CA GLY A 135 5.16 -29.04 -11.70
C GLY A 135 5.23 -28.53 -10.25
N ASN A 136 6.24 -28.95 -9.48
CA ASN A 136 6.46 -28.44 -8.12
C ASN A 136 6.83 -26.95 -8.08
N ILE A 137 7.56 -26.46 -9.09
CA ILE A 137 7.90 -25.03 -9.21
C ILE A 137 6.66 -24.22 -9.56
N ILE A 138 5.83 -24.68 -10.50
CA ILE A 138 4.57 -24.01 -10.84
C ILE A 138 3.65 -23.94 -9.62
N ARG A 139 3.50 -25.06 -8.89
CA ARG A 139 2.74 -25.07 -7.64
C ARG A 139 3.31 -24.09 -6.62
N LEU A 140 4.63 -24.03 -6.47
CA LEU A 140 5.28 -23.07 -5.56
C LEU A 140 4.99 -21.62 -5.97
N MET A 141 4.97 -21.31 -7.26
CA MET A 141 4.58 -19.99 -7.76
C MET A 141 3.12 -19.66 -7.40
N GLU A 142 2.20 -20.61 -7.58
CA GLU A 142 0.78 -20.47 -7.21
C GLU A 142 0.64 -20.20 -5.70
N GLU A 143 1.32 -20.95 -4.84
CA GLU A 143 1.30 -20.74 -3.38
C GLU A 143 1.89 -19.37 -2.99
N PHE A 144 2.96 -18.92 -3.65
CA PHE A 144 3.49 -17.58 -3.42
C PHE A 144 2.56 -16.47 -3.91
N ALA A 145 1.81 -16.69 -4.99
CA ALA A 145 0.79 -15.75 -5.44
C ALA A 145 -0.31 -15.57 -4.37
N GLU A 146 -0.75 -16.67 -3.74
CA GLU A 146 -1.70 -16.63 -2.61
C GLU A 146 -1.12 -15.90 -1.39
N ILE A 147 0.15 -16.11 -1.06
CA ILE A 147 0.83 -15.38 0.02
C ILE A 147 0.87 -13.88 -0.26
N ILE A 148 1.16 -13.47 -1.51
CA ILE A 148 1.15 -12.07 -1.92
C ILE A 148 -0.26 -11.49 -1.78
N ASN A 149 -1.28 -12.22 -2.24
CA ASN A 149 -2.68 -11.81 -2.09
C ASN A 149 -3.05 -11.60 -0.60
N GLY A 150 -2.68 -12.54 0.28
CA GLY A 150 -2.88 -12.39 1.73
C GLY A 150 -2.18 -11.16 2.32
N HIS A 151 -0.95 -10.85 1.88
CA HIS A 151 -0.26 -9.62 2.28
C HIS A 151 -1.00 -8.35 1.83
N LEU A 152 -1.52 -8.34 0.59
CA LEU A 152 -2.30 -7.21 0.06
C LEU A 152 -3.57 -6.96 0.86
N GLU A 153 -4.28 -8.01 1.22
CA GLU A 153 -5.50 -7.91 2.04
C GLU A 153 -5.19 -7.34 3.42
N LEU A 154 -4.10 -7.80 4.06
CA LEU A 154 -3.67 -7.29 5.35
C LEU A 154 -3.30 -5.80 5.28
N ILE A 155 -2.57 -5.40 4.24
CA ILE A 155 -2.22 -3.98 4.00
C ILE A 155 -3.49 -3.15 3.82
N SER A 156 -4.43 -3.61 3.00
CA SER A 156 -5.69 -2.90 2.75
C SER A 156 -6.50 -2.73 4.03
N LYS A 157 -6.65 -3.80 4.84
CA LYS A 157 -7.33 -3.74 6.14
C LYS A 157 -6.66 -2.76 7.10
N ASN A 158 -5.34 -2.72 7.14
CA ASN A 158 -4.60 -1.82 8.00
C ASN A 158 -4.86 -0.35 7.63
N ILE A 159 -4.80 -0.02 6.33
CA ILE A 159 -5.14 1.33 5.82
C ILE A 159 -6.58 1.72 6.21
N SER A 160 -7.54 0.80 6.07
CA SER A 160 -8.93 1.06 6.47
C SER A 160 -9.08 1.29 7.98
N LEU A 161 -8.36 0.52 8.81
CA LEU A 161 -8.35 0.70 10.26
C LEU A 161 -7.75 2.05 10.66
N GLU A 162 -6.63 2.46 10.05
CA GLU A 162 -6.00 3.76 10.30
C GLU A 162 -6.94 4.91 9.92
N ALA A 163 -7.65 4.79 8.79
CA ALA A 163 -8.63 5.78 8.36
C ALA A 163 -9.81 5.89 9.36
N ALA A 164 -10.37 4.77 9.80
CA ALA A 164 -11.43 4.74 10.80
C ALA A 164 -10.97 5.30 12.15
N LEU A 165 -9.76 4.97 12.60
CA LEU A 165 -9.18 5.53 13.83
C LEU A 165 -9.00 7.04 13.75
N LYS A 166 -8.59 7.56 12.58
CA LYS A 166 -8.47 9.01 12.35
C LYS A 166 -9.83 9.69 12.45
N GLU A 167 -10.87 9.11 11.86
CA GLU A 167 -12.24 9.65 11.94
C GLU A 167 -12.75 9.69 13.39
N VAL A 168 -12.58 8.59 14.14
CA VAL A 168 -12.93 8.54 15.57
C VAL A 168 -12.19 9.63 16.35
N ARG A 169 -10.89 9.82 16.12
CA ARG A 169 -10.11 10.90 16.76
C ARG A 169 -10.63 12.29 16.42
N THR A 170 -11.01 12.55 15.17
CA THR A 170 -11.60 13.84 14.78
C THR A 170 -12.94 14.07 15.47
N LEU A 171 -13.82 13.07 15.53
CA LEU A 171 -15.10 13.17 16.23
C LEU A 171 -14.92 13.36 17.74
N GLN A 172 -13.97 12.64 18.36
CA GLN A 172 -13.61 12.81 19.77
C GLN A 172 -12.97 14.18 20.08
N GLY A 173 -12.36 14.83 19.09
CA GLY A 173 -11.82 16.19 19.22
C GLY A 173 -12.87 17.31 19.20
N LEU A 174 -14.09 17.02 18.74
CA LEU A 174 -15.18 17.99 18.74
C LEU A 174 -15.82 18.06 20.12
N ILE A 175 -15.55 19.15 20.83
CA ILE A 175 -16.12 19.40 22.15
C ILE A 175 -17.47 20.13 21.99
N PRO A 176 -18.61 19.51 22.35
CA PRO A 176 -19.91 20.17 22.29
C PRO A 176 -20.01 21.24 23.39
N ILE A 177 -19.80 22.49 23.00
CA ILE A 177 -19.80 23.65 23.90
C ILE A 177 -21.06 24.50 23.72
N CYS A 178 -21.72 24.88 24.81
CA CYS A 178 -22.90 25.74 24.77
C CYS A 178 -22.51 27.12 24.25
N ALA A 179 -23.13 27.57 23.17
CA ALA A 179 -22.81 28.86 22.56
C ALA A 179 -22.98 30.06 23.53
N GLN A 180 -23.94 29.95 24.46
CA GLN A 180 -24.28 31.00 25.42
C GLN A 180 -23.40 30.99 26.68
N CYS A 181 -23.34 29.86 27.39
CA CYS A 181 -22.70 29.80 28.72
C CYS A 181 -21.35 29.09 28.73
N LYS A 182 -20.88 28.61 27.57
CA LYS A 182 -19.60 27.92 27.36
C LYS A 182 -19.39 26.63 28.16
N LYS A 183 -20.44 26.08 28.80
CA LYS A 183 -20.40 24.74 29.39
C LYS A 183 -20.20 23.67 28.30
N ILE A 184 -19.52 22.59 28.65
CA ILE A 184 -19.31 21.43 27.78
C ILE A 184 -20.33 20.35 28.14
N ARG A 185 -20.91 19.70 27.14
CA ARG A 185 -21.76 18.52 27.33
C ARG A 185 -20.90 17.26 27.36
N ASP A 186 -21.00 16.46 28.42
CA ASP A 186 -20.30 15.18 28.53
C ASP A 186 -20.99 14.06 27.72
N ASP A 187 -20.39 12.87 27.71
CA ASP A 187 -20.92 11.71 26.96
C ASP A 187 -22.24 11.17 27.56
N LYS A 188 -22.58 11.54 28.80
CA LYS A 188 -23.84 11.20 29.47
C LYS A 188 -24.93 12.24 29.19
N GLY A 189 -24.60 13.34 28.50
CA GLY A 189 -25.50 14.42 28.15
C GLY A 189 -25.59 15.56 29.19
N PHE A 190 -24.81 15.52 30.27
CA PHE A 190 -24.81 16.56 31.30
C PHE A 190 -23.91 17.74 30.92
N TRP A 191 -24.33 18.95 31.31
CA TRP A 191 -23.58 20.19 31.05
C TRP A 191 -22.70 20.56 32.23
N GLN A 192 -21.38 20.53 32.03
CA GLN A 192 -20.39 20.87 33.04
C GLN A 192 -19.48 22.02 32.62
N LYS A 193 -18.73 22.56 33.58
CA LYS A 193 -17.76 23.62 33.30
C LYS A 193 -16.59 23.07 32.48
N VAL A 194 -15.93 23.95 31.73
CA VAL A 194 -14.85 23.56 30.81
C VAL A 194 -13.69 22.90 31.55
N GLU A 195 -13.35 23.45 32.71
CA GLU A 195 -12.25 23.01 33.56
C GLU A 195 -12.45 21.57 34.01
N VAL A 196 -13.65 21.24 34.51
CA VAL A 196 -14.00 19.87 34.96
C VAL A 196 -13.87 18.87 33.81
N TYR A 197 -14.44 19.20 32.65
CA TYR A 197 -14.38 18.31 31.49
C TYR A 197 -12.94 18.07 30.99
N LEU A 198 -12.09 19.10 31.02
CA LEU A 198 -10.71 19.00 30.55
C LEU A 198 -9.79 18.31 31.56
N GLU A 199 -9.98 18.52 32.87
CA GLU A 199 -9.21 17.81 33.91
C GLU A 199 -9.52 16.31 33.94
N GLU A 200 -10.76 15.91 33.65
CA GLU A 200 -11.15 14.49 33.60
C GLU A 200 -10.60 13.73 32.38
N ARG A 201 -10.34 14.45 31.27
CA ARG A 201 -10.01 13.85 29.96
C ARG A 201 -8.60 14.16 29.47
N SER A 202 -7.83 14.93 30.22
CA SER A 202 -6.47 15.30 29.86
C SER A 202 -5.58 15.36 31.10
N ASN A 203 -4.27 15.45 30.88
CA ASN A 203 -3.32 15.69 31.97
C ASN A 203 -3.21 17.19 32.33
N ALA A 204 -4.11 18.04 31.84
CA ALA A 204 -4.12 19.46 32.18
C ALA A 204 -4.60 19.69 33.63
N ARG A 205 -4.05 20.70 34.29
CA ARG A 205 -4.52 21.22 35.59
C ARG A 205 -4.72 22.72 35.47
N PHE A 206 -5.82 23.24 35.99
CA PHE A 206 -6.09 24.68 35.92
C PHE A 206 -5.54 25.41 37.16
N THR A 207 -4.79 26.48 36.92
CA THR A 207 -4.48 27.49 37.94
C THR A 207 -5.37 28.71 37.72
N HIS A 208 -5.73 29.39 38.80
CA HIS A 208 -6.61 30.55 38.72
C HIS A 208 -5.79 31.84 38.74
N GLY A 209 -6.07 32.73 37.79
CA GLY A 209 -5.49 34.06 37.70
C GLY A 209 -6.46 35.00 37.00
N LEU A 210 -6.26 36.31 37.15
CA LEU A 210 -7.00 37.32 36.43
C LEU A 210 -6.09 37.91 35.35
N CYS A 211 -6.57 37.97 34.10
CA CYS A 211 -5.89 38.75 33.06
C CYS A 211 -5.99 40.25 33.38
N GLU A 212 -5.16 41.05 32.72
CA GLU A 212 -5.13 42.51 32.92
C GLU A 212 -6.52 43.14 32.73
N GLU A 213 -7.23 42.80 31.66
CA GLU A 213 -8.57 43.33 31.38
C GLU A 213 -9.58 43.03 32.51
N CYS A 214 -9.60 41.78 33.00
CA CYS A 214 -10.49 41.39 34.08
C CYS A 214 -10.10 42.09 35.39
N MET A 215 -8.81 42.21 35.65
CA MET A 215 -8.30 42.90 36.83
C MET A 215 -8.68 44.39 36.82
N HIS A 216 -8.54 45.06 35.67
CA HIS A 216 -8.98 46.43 35.44
C HIS A 216 -10.49 46.60 35.61
N LYS A 217 -11.28 45.68 35.05
CA LYS A 217 -12.73 45.76 35.15
C LYS A 217 -13.23 45.61 36.59
N LEU A 218 -12.59 44.75 37.37
CA LEU A 218 -12.97 44.48 38.76
C LEU A 218 -12.41 45.52 39.73
N TYR A 219 -11.16 45.93 39.56
CA TYR A 219 -10.42 46.73 40.54
C TYR A 219 -9.97 48.10 40.03
N GLY A 220 -10.15 48.42 38.76
CA GLY A 220 -9.64 49.67 38.15
C GLY A 220 -10.22 50.96 38.73
N LYS A 221 -11.31 50.88 39.49
CA LYS A 221 -11.91 52.03 40.21
C LYS A 221 -11.47 52.11 41.67
N GLU A 222 -10.73 51.11 42.16
CA GLU A 222 -10.30 51.04 43.55
C GLU A 222 -9.09 51.93 43.79
N LYS A 223 -9.11 52.72 44.86
CA LYS A 223 -8.04 53.68 45.18
C LYS A 223 -6.67 53.04 45.40
N TRP A 224 -6.64 51.76 45.77
CA TRP A 224 -5.42 50.99 46.02
C TRP A 224 -4.88 50.27 44.78
N PHE A 225 -5.69 50.18 43.71
CA PHE A 225 -5.28 49.52 42.48
C PHE A 225 -4.39 50.45 41.67
N LYS A 226 -3.10 50.10 41.56
CA LYS A 226 -2.12 50.83 40.77
C LYS A 226 -1.82 50.01 39.53
N GLU A 227 -1.99 50.61 38.35
CA GLU A 227 -1.46 50.03 37.12
C GLU A 227 0.03 49.76 37.29
N LYS A 228 0.49 48.58 36.87
CA LYS A 228 1.93 48.38 36.71
C LYS A 228 2.37 49.29 35.57
N ASP A 229 3.20 50.28 35.87
CA ASP A 229 3.90 51.06 34.85
C ASP A 229 4.62 50.06 33.91
N LYS A 230 4.35 50.20 32.61
CA LYS A 230 4.92 49.36 31.54
C LYS A 230 6.43 49.52 31.44
#